data_AF-A0A364RHP2-F1
#
_entry.id   AF-A0A364RHP2-F1
#
_cell.length_a   1.000
_cell.length_b   1.000
_cell.length_c   1.000
_cell.angle_alpha   90.00
_cell.angle_beta   90.00
_cell.angle_gamma   90.00
#
_symmetry.space_group_name_H-M   'P 1'
#
loop_
_entity.id
_entity.type
_entity.pdbx_description
1 polymer ?
#
loop_
_entity_poly.entity_id
_entity_poly.type
_entity_poly.pdbx_seq_one_letter_code
_entity_poly.pdbx_strand_id
1 'polypeptide(L)'
;MLPFTLLVSILSLAFAEHRIIGFINAFSISLLTGSFILALYFYEQRYQNQYYFYHNQGISKMGLIVGAYLFNVALVFVLFILKLYLYA
;
A
#
# COMPACT_ATOMS: atom_id res chain seq x y z
N MET A 1 2.17 -5.66 -5.78
CA MET A 1 2.50 -4.84 -4.60
C MET A 1 3.14 -5.68 -3.52
N LEU A 2 2.44 -6.72 -3.03
CA LEU A 2 2.94 -7.64 -1.99
C LEU A 2 4.41 -8.08 -2.15
N PRO A 3 4.91 -8.46 -3.35
CA PRO A 3 6.32 -8.82 -3.53
C PRO A 3 7.31 -7.69 -3.20
N PHE A 4 6.99 -6.45 -3.58
CA PHE A 4 7.84 -5.28 -3.31
C PHE A 4 7.90 -4.98 -1.81
N THR A 5 6.74 -4.97 -1.15
CA THR A 5 6.65 -4.81 0.31
C THR A 5 7.40 -5.88 1.07
N LEU A 6 7.26 -7.15 0.67
CA LEU A 6 7.97 -8.26 1.30
C LEU A 6 9.48 -8.12 1.10
N LEU A 7 9.92 -7.72 -0.09
CA LEU A 7 11.33 -7.48 -0.37
C LEU A 7 11.90 -6.38 0.53
N VAL A 8 11.24 -5.22 0.65
CA VAL A 8 11.68 -4.14 1.54
C VAL A 8 11.71 -4.59 3.00
N SER A 9 10.74 -5.40 3.42
CA SER A 9 10.66 -5.94 4.79
C SER A 9 11.77 -6.93 5.08
N ILE A 10 12.06 -7.83 4.16
CA ILE A 10 13.19 -8.78 4.26
C ILE A 10 14.51 -8.02 4.32
N LEU A 11 14.69 -6.99 3.49
CA LEU A 11 15.90 -6.17 3.53
C LEU A 11 16.09 -5.47 4.88
N SER A 12 15.00 -5.05 5.54
CA SER A 12 15.09 -4.42 6.86
C SER A 12 15.64 -5.34 7.96
N LEU A 13 15.55 -6.67 7.80
CA LEU A 13 16.12 -7.64 8.74
C LEU A 13 17.65 -7.54 8.82
N ALA A 14 18.31 -7.02 7.78
CA ALA A 14 19.75 -6.83 7.76
C ALA A 14 20.22 -5.60 8.54
N PHE A 15 19.32 -4.63 8.79
CA PHE A 15 19.69 -3.33 9.36
C PHE A 15 19.01 -3.02 10.71
N ALA A 16 17.97 -3.76 11.09
CA ALA A 16 17.21 -3.50 12.31
C ALA A 16 17.80 -4.21 13.54
N GLU A 17 18.00 -3.46 14.63
CA GLU A 17 18.40 -4.02 15.94
C GLU A 17 17.35 -5.00 16.48
N HIS A 18 16.07 -4.60 16.44
CA HIS A 18 14.94 -5.48 16.74
C HIS A 18 14.33 -6.04 15.45
N ARG A 19 14.70 -7.27 15.10
CA ARG A 19 14.34 -7.90 13.81
C ARG A 19 12.85 -7.91 13.50
N ILE A 20 12.01 -8.35 14.45
CA ILE A 20 10.56 -8.49 14.23
C ILE A 20 9.89 -7.11 14.12
N ILE A 21 10.23 -6.19 15.02
CA ILE A 21 9.72 -4.81 15.03
C ILE A 21 10.15 -4.08 13.76
N GLY A 22 11.42 -4.19 13.36
CA GLY A 22 11.98 -3.61 12.14
C GLY A 22 11.27 -4.14 10.90
N PHE A 23 11.08 -5.45 10.80
CA PHE A 23 10.34 -6.09 9.71
C PHE A 23 8.92 -5.55 9.58
N ILE A 24 8.17 -5.51 10.69
CA ILE A 24 6.77 -5.05 10.69
C ILE A 24 6.69 -3.56 10.36
N ASN A 25 7.62 -2.75 10.84
CA ASN A 25 7.68 -1.33 10.51
C ASN A 25 8.00 -1.10 9.04
N ALA A 26 9.02 -1.78 8.49
CA ALA A 26 9.38 -1.68 7.09
C ALA A 26 8.26 -2.20 6.16
N PHE A 27 7.59 -3.27 6.56
CA PHE A 27 6.41 -3.79 5.86
C PHE A 27 5.29 -2.77 5.84
N SER A 28 4.94 -2.21 7.00
CA SER A 28 3.88 -1.21 7.13
C SER A 28 4.15 0.03 6.28
N ILE A 29 5.38 0.56 6.36
CA ILE A 29 5.76 1.77 5.63
C ILE A 29 5.74 1.51 4.13
N SER A 30 6.40 0.43 3.66
CA SER A 30 6.44 0.11 2.23
C SER A 30 5.08 -0.25 1.64
N LEU A 31 4.14 -0.75 2.45
CA LEU A 31 2.78 -1.07 2.02
C LEU A 31 1.93 0.18 1.84
N LEU A 32 2.03 1.12 2.78
CA LEU A 32 1.24 2.34 2.76
C LEU A 32 1.79 3.40 1.79
N THR A 33 3.09 3.38 1.52
CA THR A 33 3.74 4.40 0.67
C THR A 33 4.19 3.82 -0.65
N GLY A 34 5.28 3.05 -0.66
CA GLY A 34 5.90 2.55 -1.88
C GLY A 34 4.94 1.72 -2.73
N SER A 35 4.12 0.88 -2.12
CA SER A 35 3.08 0.14 -2.84
C SER A 35 1.98 1.07 -3.35
N PHE A 36 1.46 2.00 -2.56
CA PHE A 36 0.43 2.90 -3.07
C PHE A 36 0.90 3.69 -4.32
N ILE A 37 2.11 4.23 -4.30
CA ILE A 37 2.70 4.95 -5.43
C ILE A 37 2.89 4.04 -6.63
N LEU A 38 3.43 2.84 -6.42
CA LEU A 38 3.72 1.90 -7.50
C LEU A 38 2.41 1.32 -8.10
N ALA A 39 1.35 1.20 -7.30
CA ALA A 39 0.01 0.86 -7.76
C ALA A 39 -0.58 1.97 -8.65
N LEU A 40 -0.46 3.24 -8.25
CA LEU A 40 -0.88 4.37 -9.07
C LEU A 40 -0.11 4.42 -10.39
N TYR A 41 1.21 4.26 -10.34
CA TYR A 41 2.05 4.24 -11.53
C TYR A 41 1.65 3.14 -12.52
N PHE A 42 1.48 1.90 -12.05
CA PHE A 42 1.07 0.80 -12.91
C PHE A 42 -0.37 0.93 -13.40
N TYR A 43 -1.26 1.51 -12.57
CA TYR A 43 -2.62 1.81 -13.00
C TYR A 43 -2.61 2.82 -14.15
N GLU A 44 -1.88 3.92 -13.99
CA GLU A 44 -1.74 4.90 -15.06
C GLU A 44 -1.13 4.24 -16.30
N GLN A 45 0.03 3.59 -16.19
CA GLN A 45 0.71 2.95 -17.32
C GLN A 45 -0.17 1.93 -18.07
N ARG A 46 -0.94 1.11 -17.34
CA ARG A 46 -1.81 0.09 -17.95
C ARG A 46 -3.04 0.69 -18.62
N TYR A 47 -3.59 1.77 -18.05
CA TYR A 47 -4.86 2.33 -18.49
C TYR A 47 -4.75 3.69 -19.20
N GLN A 48 -3.53 4.14 -19.56
CA GLN A 48 -3.32 5.38 -20.34
C GLN A 48 -4.19 5.42 -21.61
N ASN A 49 -4.41 4.27 -22.25
CA ASN A 49 -5.19 4.16 -23.50
C ASN A 49 -6.63 3.64 -23.31
N GLN A 50 -7.06 3.38 -22.07
CA GLN A 50 -8.34 2.72 -21.75
C GLN A 50 -9.26 3.61 -20.90
N TYR A 51 -8.93 4.90 -20.76
CA TYR A 51 -9.67 5.84 -19.91
C TYR A 51 -11.16 5.92 -20.28
N TYR A 52 -11.47 5.83 -21.57
CA TYR A 52 -12.85 5.79 -22.09
C TYR A 52 -13.65 4.58 -21.58
N PHE A 53 -13.00 3.44 -21.29
CA PHE A 53 -13.67 2.22 -20.85
C PHE A 53 -14.11 2.29 -19.39
N TYR A 54 -13.31 2.92 -18.51
CA TYR A 54 -13.67 3.14 -17.10
C TYR A 54 -14.77 4.18 -16.91
N HIS A 55 -14.78 5.23 -17.74
CA HIS A 55 -15.88 6.19 -17.77
C HIS A 55 -17.21 5.51 -18.16
N ASN A 56 -17.16 4.52 -19.05
CA ASN A 56 -18.32 3.74 -19.50
C ASN A 56 -18.88 2.77 -18.43
N GLN A 57 -18.14 2.47 -17.36
CA GLN A 57 -18.62 1.67 -16.23
C GLN A 57 -19.39 2.50 -15.18
N GLY A 58 -19.58 3.80 -15.40
CA GLY A 58 -20.34 4.69 -14.51
C GLY A 58 -19.59 5.10 -13.25
N ILE A 59 -18.35 4.66 -13.04
CA ILE A 59 -17.53 5.05 -11.89
C ILE A 59 -16.77 6.32 -12.23
N SER A 60 -17.03 7.39 -11.50
CA SER A 60 -16.31 8.65 -11.68
C SER A 60 -14.86 8.53 -11.22
N LYS A 61 -13.96 9.29 -11.87
CA LYS A 61 -12.55 9.41 -11.45
C LYS A 61 -12.41 9.75 -9.97
N MET A 62 -13.28 10.63 -9.47
CA MET A 62 -13.35 10.98 -8.05
C MET A 62 -13.70 9.79 -7.16
N GLY A 63 -14.67 8.95 -7.56
CA GLY A 63 -15.03 7.75 -6.82
C GLY A 63 -13.87 6.75 -6.69
N LEU A 64 -13.11 6.56 -7.76
CA LEU A 64 -11.89 5.73 -7.75
C LEU A 64 -10.83 6.28 -6.80
N ILE A 65 -10.57 7.59 -6.83
CA ILE A 65 -9.60 8.24 -5.94
C ILE A 65 -10.03 8.09 -4.47
N VAL A 66 -11.27 8.45 -4.16
CA VAL A 66 -11.82 8.37 -2.79
C VAL A 66 -11.78 6.92 -2.28
N GLY A 67 -12.19 5.95 -3.11
CA GLY A 67 -12.12 4.53 -2.75
C GLY A 67 -10.70 4.06 -2.45
N ALA A 68 -9.71 4.49 -3.25
CA ALA A 68 -8.31 4.14 -3.03
C ALA A 68 -7.75 4.73 -1.73
N TYR A 69 -8.14 5.96 -1.37
CA TYR A 69 -7.78 6.58 -0.09
C TYR A 69 -8.48 5.90 1.09
N LEU A 70 -9.78 5.60 1.00
CA LEU A 70 -10.51 4.89 2.05
C LEU A 70 -9.90 3.51 2.32
N PHE A 71 -9.52 2.78 1.27
CA PHE A 71 -8.83 1.50 1.42
C PHE A 71 -7.47 1.64 2.12
N ASN A 72 -6.70 2.67 1.78
CA ASN A 72 -5.45 2.97 2.49
C ASN A 72 -5.68 3.30 3.96
N VAL A 73 -6.69 4.13 4.28
CA VAL A 73 -7.03 4.45 5.67
C VAL A 73 -7.44 3.21 6.45
N ALA A 74 -8.22 2.30 5.84
CA ALA A 74 -8.57 1.03 6.47
C ALA A 74 -7.33 0.16 6.75
N LEU A 75 -6.38 0.11 5.81
CA LEU A 75 -5.11 -0.58 6.02
C LEU A 75 -4.26 0.05 7.13
N VAL A 76 -4.20 1.38 7.21
CA VAL A 76 -3.52 2.09 8.31
C VAL A 76 -4.12 1.67 9.65
N PHE A 77 -5.46 1.63 9.74
CA PHE A 77 -6.14 1.25 10.97
C PHE A 77 -5.83 -0.19 11.41
N VAL A 78 -5.86 -1.15 10.46
CA VAL A 78 -5.48 -2.54 10.74
C VAL A 78 -4.03 -2.66 11.19
N LEU A 79 -3.11 -1.97 10.52
CA LEU A 79 -1.69 -1.97 10.89
C LEU A 79 -1.44 -1.28 12.24
N PHE A 80 -2.22 -0.25 12.57
CA PHE A 80 -2.15 0.42 13.86
C PHE A 80 -2.55 -0.52 15.00
N ILE A 81 -3.66 -1.24 14.84
CA ILE A 81 -4.08 -2.27 15.81
C ILE A 81 -3.01 -3.36 15.95
N LEU A 82 -2.48 -3.87 14.84
CA LEU A 82 -1.42 -4.88 14.85
C LEU A 82 -0.20 -4.40 15.65
N LYS A 83 0.21 -3.14 15.43
CA LYS A 83 1.31 -2.53 16.17
C LYS A 83 0.99 -2.37 17.65
N LEU A 84 -0.23 -1.93 18.00
CA LEU A 84 -0.64 -1.82 19.39
C LEU A 84 -0.43 -3.15 20.14
N TYR A 85 -0.85 -4.28 19.56
CA TYR A 85 -0.62 -5.61 20.15
C TYR A 85 0.85 -6.04 20.20
N LEU A 86 1.70 -5.49 19.32
CA LEU A 86 3.11 -5.86 19.24
C LEU A 86 3.99 -5.07 20.23
N TYR A 87 3.55 -3.86 20.61
CA TYR A 87 4.26 -2.97 21.52
C TYR A 87 3.63 -2.87 22.92
N ALA A 88 2.42 -3.40 23.11
CA ALA A 88 1.78 -3.56 24.43
C ALA A 88 2.34 -4.79 25.16
#